data_AF-A0A7S1T6W9-F1
#
_entry.id   AF-A0A7S1T6W9-F1
#
_cell.length_a   1.000
_cell.length_b   1.000
_cell.length_c   1.000
_cell.angle_alpha   90.00
_cell.angle_beta   90.00
_cell.angle_gamma   90.00
#
_symmetry.space_group_name_H-M   'P 1'
#
loop_
_entity.id
_entity.type
_entity.pdbx_description
1 polymer ?
#
loop_
_entity_poly.entity_id
_entity_poly.type
_entity_poly.pdbx_seq_one_letter_code
_entity_poly.pdbx_strand_id
1 'polypeptide(L)'
;AASLGVQLASAGRPTLVVSTDPAHSLSDSLAQDVSGGKPVQVGLGELPLWGMHVDLQAAREELRELTKDDGGEKLNEVLNSLGMGGFAEQLKDLNLSELLDTTPPGVDEAVA
;
A
#
# COMPACT_ATOMS: atom_id res chain seq x y z
N ALA A 1 -11.78 -6.32 6.89
CA ALA A 1 -11.53 -4.88 6.68
C ALA A 1 -12.78 -4.13 6.22
N ALA A 2 -13.48 -4.61 5.18
CA ALA A 2 -14.66 -3.93 4.61
C ALA A 2 -15.77 -3.60 5.64
N SER A 3 -16.15 -4.54 6.51
CA SER A 3 -17.20 -4.33 7.52
C SER A 3 -16.87 -3.22 8.54
N LEU A 4 -15.59 -3.09 8.92
CA LEU A 4 -15.13 -2.01 9.80
C LEU A 4 -15.15 -0.66 9.07
N GLY A 5 -14.71 -0.64 7.82
CA GLY A 5 -14.73 0.56 6.98
C GLY A 5 -16.13 1.12 6.80
N VAL A 6 -17.10 0.25 6.52
CA VAL A 6 -18.53 0.62 6.43
C VAL A 6 -19.04 1.18 7.76
N GLN A 7 -18.74 0.54 8.90
CA GLN A 7 -19.16 1.05 10.21
C GLN A 7 -18.62 2.46 10.51
N LEU A 8 -17.35 2.72 10.21
CA LEU A 8 -16.74 4.03 10.42
C LEU A 8 -17.36 5.10 9.51
N ALA A 9 -17.59 4.75 8.23
CA ALA A 9 -18.25 5.64 7.30
C ALA A 9 -19.71 5.93 7.69
N SER A 10 -20.45 4.93 8.19
CA SER A 10 -21.80 5.11 8.73
C SER A 10 -21.85 5.98 9.99
N ALA A 11 -20.75 6.06 10.75
CA ALA A 11 -20.60 7.01 11.85
C ALA A 11 -20.24 8.44 11.38
N GLY A 12 -20.28 8.71 10.06
CA GLY A 12 -19.97 10.01 9.45
C GLY A 12 -18.48 10.32 9.36
N ARG A 13 -17.60 9.32 9.57
CA ARG A 13 -16.15 9.51 9.50
C ARG A 13 -15.65 9.19 8.09
N PRO A 14 -14.95 10.13 7.42
CA PRO A 14 -14.31 9.85 6.14
C PRO A 14 -13.35 8.67 6.28
N THR A 15 -13.58 7.59 5.53
CA THR A 15 -12.88 6.32 5.73
C THR A 15 -12.31 5.78 4.42
N LEU A 16 -11.00 5.53 4.38
CA LEU A 16 -10.32 4.84 3.27
C LEU A 16 -9.96 3.43 3.70
N VAL A 17 -10.43 2.43 2.94
CA VAL A 17 -10.06 1.02 3.11
C VAL A 17 -9.03 0.66 2.06
N VAL A 18 -7.83 0.29 2.51
CA VAL A 18 -6.73 -0.14 1.64
C VAL A 18 -6.57 -1.65 1.73
N SER A 19 -6.52 -2.32 0.58
CA SER A 19 -6.21 -3.75 0.46
C SER A 19 -4.86 -3.93 -0.20
N THR A 20 -3.96 -4.64 0.47
CA THR A 20 -2.67 -5.09 -0.07
C THR A 20 -2.68 -6.59 -0.40
N ASP A 21 -3.85 -7.23 -0.29
CA ASP A 21 -4.03 -8.65 -0.56
C ASP A 21 -4.10 -8.90 -2.08
N PRO A 22 -3.22 -9.76 -2.64
CA PRO A 22 -3.22 -10.07 -4.08
C PRO A 22 -4.50 -10.76 -4.57
N ALA A 23 -5.31 -11.35 -3.69
CA ALA A 23 -6.46 -12.16 -4.06
C ALA A 23 -7.74 -11.36 -4.39
N HIS A 24 -7.63 -10.06 -4.74
CA HIS A 24 -8.75 -9.16 -5.09
C HIS A 24 -9.93 -9.16 -4.09
N SER A 25 -9.72 -9.61 -2.85
CA SER A 25 -10.80 -9.94 -1.92
C SER A 25 -11.60 -8.72 -1.48
N LEU A 26 -11.02 -7.52 -1.59
CA LEU A 26 -11.70 -6.26 -1.29
C LEU A 26 -12.72 -5.88 -2.37
N SER A 27 -12.39 -6.05 -3.65
CA SER A 27 -13.31 -5.74 -4.75
C SER A 27 -14.54 -6.65 -4.71
N ASP A 28 -14.33 -7.93 -4.40
CA ASP A 28 -15.40 -8.90 -4.22
C ASP A 28 -16.27 -8.55 -3.00
N SER A 29 -15.64 -8.23 -1.86
CA SER A 29 -16.35 -7.83 -0.64
C SER A 29 -17.19 -6.56 -0.78
N LEU A 30 -16.78 -5.64 -1.65
CA LEU A 30 -17.47 -4.37 -1.90
C LEU A 30 -18.36 -4.41 -3.15
N ALA A 31 -18.37 -5.54 -3.88
CA ALA A 31 -19.02 -5.69 -5.19
C ALA A 31 -18.69 -4.55 -6.17
N GLN A 32 -17.50 -3.95 -6.04
CA GLN A 32 -17.06 -2.81 -6.82
C GLN A 32 -15.57 -2.94 -7.09
N ASP A 33 -15.18 -2.64 -8.32
CA ASP A 33 -13.76 -2.62 -8.68
C ASP A 33 -13.06 -1.41 -8.04
N VAL A 34 -12.11 -1.72 -7.16
CA VAL A 34 -11.23 -0.76 -6.48
C VAL A 34 -9.77 -0.99 -6.86
N SER A 35 -9.52 -1.71 -7.96
CA SER A 35 -8.19 -1.91 -8.54
C SER A 35 -7.64 -0.65 -9.19
N GLY A 36 -6.32 -0.60 -9.38
CA GLY A 36 -5.65 0.51 -10.07
C GLY A 36 -4.94 1.53 -9.18
N GLY A 37 -4.71 1.21 -7.90
CA GLY A 37 -3.82 1.98 -7.02
C GLY A 37 -4.29 3.40 -6.68
N LYS A 38 -5.55 3.74 -6.98
CA LYS A 38 -6.15 5.04 -6.65
C LYS A 38 -7.38 4.84 -5.77
N PRO A 39 -7.66 5.76 -4.83
CA PRO A 39 -8.89 5.73 -4.06
C PRO A 39 -10.13 5.88 -4.96
N VAL A 40 -11.02 4.90 -4.90
CA VAL A 40 -12.32 4.91 -5.58
C VAL A 40 -13.43 5.04 -4.52
N GLN A 41 -14.39 5.92 -4.75
CA GLN A 41 -15.54 6.05 -3.84
C GLN A 41 -16.42 4.81 -3.94
N VAL A 42 -16.75 4.21 -2.79
CA VAL A 42 -17.57 2.99 -2.73
C VAL A 42 -19.05 3.36 -2.82
N GLY A 43 -19.77 2.74 -3.75
CA GLY A 43 -21.19 2.97 -4.04
C GLY A 43 -22.16 2.37 -3.02
N LEU A 44 -21.90 2.55 -1.72
CA LEU A 44 -22.77 2.11 -0.62
C LEU A 44 -23.53 3.30 -0.02
N GLY A 45 -24.41 3.91 -0.81
CA GLY A 45 -25.17 5.12 -0.41
C GLY A 45 -24.31 6.39 -0.36
N GLU A 46 -24.75 7.41 0.38
CA GLU A 46 -24.01 8.68 0.58
C GLU A 46 -22.95 8.56 1.70
N LEU A 47 -22.35 7.38 1.86
CA LEU A 47 -21.33 7.16 2.86
C LEU A 47 -19.99 7.74 2.38
N PRO A 48 -19.23 8.43 3.26
CA PRO A 48 -17.89 8.91 2.94
C PRO A 48 -16.89 7.74 3.05
N LEU A 49 -17.03 6.77 2.15
CA LEU A 49 -16.24 5.54 2.09
C LEU A 49 -15.48 5.45 0.76
N TRP A 50 -14.18 5.17 0.85
CA TRP A 50 -13.32 4.93 -0.30
C TRP A 50 -12.62 3.58 -0.16
N GLY A 51 -12.39 2.92 -1.28
CA GLY A 51 -11.62 1.68 -1.39
C GLY A 51 -10.42 1.88 -2.31
N MET A 52 -9.30 1.23 -1.99
CA MET A 52 -8.11 1.20 -2.83
C MET A 52 -7.44 -0.16 -2.71
N HIS A 53 -7.17 -0.80 -3.84
CA HIS A 53 -6.31 -1.97 -3.91
C HIS A 53 -4.91 -1.56 -4.37
N VAL A 54 -3.89 -1.98 -3.61
CA VAL A 54 -2.47 -1.76 -3.92
C VAL A 54 -1.86 -3.11 -4.25
N ASP A 55 -1.39 -3.25 -5.49
CA ASP A 55 -0.58 -4.39 -5.89
C ASP A 55 0.84 -4.19 -5.38
N LEU A 56 1.23 -5.02 -4.40
CA LEU A 56 2.55 -4.93 -3.78
C LEU A 56 3.69 -5.30 -4.73
N GLN A 57 3.46 -6.17 -5.71
CA GLN A 57 4.49 -6.57 -6.67
C GLN A 57 4.74 -5.45 -7.67
N ALA A 58 3.66 -4.92 -8.25
CA ALA A 58 3.76 -3.78 -9.17
C ALA A 58 4.35 -2.55 -8.47
N ALA A 59 3.92 -2.24 -7.24
CA ALA A 59 4.47 -1.12 -6.47
C ALA A 59 5.95 -1.30 -6.13
N ARG A 60 6.40 -2.54 -5.86
CA ARG A 60 7.83 -2.85 -5.61
C ARG A 60 8.65 -2.74 -6.89
N GLU A 61 8.12 -3.16 -8.02
CA GLU A 61 8.79 -3.04 -9.32
C GLU A 61 8.94 -1.57 -9.72
N GLU A 62 7.88 -0.77 -9.60
CA GLU A 62 7.93 0.69 -9.83
C GLU A 62 8.92 1.37 -8.87
N LEU A 63 8.94 0.96 -7.60
CA LEU A 63 9.91 1.45 -6.63
C LEU A 63 11.35 1.04 -6.99
N ARG A 64 11.56 -0.19 -7.48
CA ARG A 64 12.86 -0.68 -7.97
C ARG A 64 13.32 0.10 -9.20
N GLU A 65 12.43 0.42 -10.13
CA GLU A 65 12.77 1.23 -11.30
C GLU A 65 13.14 2.66 -10.91
N LEU A 66 12.38 3.29 -10.01
CA LEU A 66 12.68 4.63 -9.51
C LEU A 66 13.96 4.72 -8.67
N THR A 67 14.39 3.61 -8.07
CA THR A 67 15.64 3.55 -7.27
C THR A 67 16.86 3.15 -8.08
N LYS A 68 16.70 2.50 -9.24
CA LYS A 68 17.80 2.14 -10.14
C LYS A 68 18.50 3.36 -10.74
N ASP A 69 17.79 4.46 -10.95
CA ASP A 69 18.35 5.67 -11.58
C ASP A 69 19.09 6.60 -10.59
N ASP A 70 18.70 6.63 -9.31
CA ASP A 70 19.20 7.62 -8.33
C ASP A 70 19.69 7.02 -6.99
N GLY A 71 19.87 5.70 -6.88
CA GLY A 71 20.46 5.06 -5.69
C GLY A 71 19.70 5.29 -4.37
N GLY A 72 18.41 5.63 -4.43
CA GLY A 72 17.57 5.89 -3.25
C GLY A 72 17.50 7.36 -2.80
N GLU A 73 18.14 8.31 -3.48
CA GLU A 73 18.06 9.74 -3.12
C GLU A 73 16.63 10.29 -3.21
N LYS A 74 15.88 9.94 -4.27
CA LYS A 74 14.48 10.35 -4.43
C LYS A 74 13.56 9.81 -3.32
N LEU A 75 13.82 8.60 -2.81
CA LEU A 75 13.05 8.04 -1.70
C LEU A 75 13.34 8.77 -0.39
N ASN A 76 14.61 9.11 -0.15
CA ASN A 76 15.00 9.91 1.00
C ASN A 76 14.37 11.31 0.96
N GLU A 77 14.24 11.92 -0.22
CA GLU A 77 13.55 13.20 -0.38
C GLU A 77 12.06 13.10 -0.01
N VAL A 78 11.36 12.06 -0.50
CA VAL A 78 9.94 11.81 -0.17
C VAL A 78 9.76 11.56 1.33
N LEU A 79 10.58 10.70 1.94
CA LEU A 79 10.50 10.38 3.36
C LEU A 79 10.83 11.60 4.24
N ASN A 80 11.82 12.41 3.86
CA ASN A 80 12.11 13.68 4.52
C ASN A 80 10.96 14.66 4.41
N SER A 81 10.31 14.76 3.25
CA SER A 81 9.15 15.64 3.04
C SER A 81 7.94 15.26 3.90
N LEU A 82 7.81 13.97 4.23
CA LEU A 82 6.79 13.44 5.14
C LEU A 82 7.18 13.54 6.63
N GLY A 83 8.35 14.13 6.94
CA GLY A 83 8.86 14.26 8.31
C GLY A 83 9.41 12.97 8.90
N MET A 84 9.64 11.94 8.07
CA MET A 84 10.20 10.64 8.47
C MET A 84 11.72 10.56 8.27
N GLY A 85 12.43 11.69 8.34
CA GLY A 85 13.88 11.73 8.08
C GLY A 85 14.72 10.80 8.96
N GLY A 86 14.30 10.57 10.21
CA GLY A 86 14.96 9.59 11.09
C GLY A 86 14.81 8.13 10.65
N PHE A 87 13.71 7.80 9.94
CA PHE A 87 13.55 6.51 9.29
C PHE A 87 14.35 6.44 7.98
N ALA A 88 14.47 7.56 7.25
CA ALA A 88 15.28 7.62 6.03
C ALA A 88 16.75 7.30 6.32
N GLU A 89 17.32 7.79 7.41
CA GLU A 89 18.69 7.45 7.83
C GLU A 89 18.86 5.95 8.16
N GLN A 90 17.88 5.33 8.83
CA GLN A 90 17.90 3.88 9.09
C GLN A 90 17.70 3.04 7.83
N LEU A 91 16.85 3.49 6.90
CA LEU A 91 16.61 2.84 5.60
C LEU A 91 17.72 3.08 4.58
N LYS A 92 18.60 4.07 4.84
CA LYS A 92 19.84 4.27 4.10
C LYS A 92 20.94 3.33 4.61
N ASP A 93 20.97 3.08 5.92
CA ASP A 93 21.94 2.18 6.56
C ASP A 93 21.61 0.70 6.31
N LEU A 94 20.33 0.35 6.30
CA LEU A 94 19.83 -0.90 5.72
C LEU A 94 19.88 -0.72 4.21
N ASN A 95 20.85 -1.31 3.50
CA ASN A 95 20.84 -1.31 2.03
C ASN A 95 19.46 -1.77 1.51
N LEU A 96 18.58 -0.82 1.18
CA LEU A 96 17.21 -1.12 0.78
C LEU A 96 17.20 -1.94 -0.51
N SER A 97 18.27 -1.83 -1.30
CA SER A 97 18.59 -2.72 -2.41
C SER A 97 18.72 -4.18 -1.98
N GLU A 98 19.43 -4.49 -0.89
CA GLU A 98 19.56 -5.87 -0.35
C GLU A 98 18.28 -6.34 0.36
N LEU A 99 17.56 -5.45 1.05
CA LEU A 99 16.31 -5.77 1.76
C LEU A 99 15.13 -5.96 0.80
N LEU A 100 15.15 -5.31 -0.36
CA LEU A 100 14.20 -5.56 -1.45
C LEU A 100 14.54 -6.83 -2.24
N ASP A 101 15.83 -7.21 -2.33
CA ASP A 101 16.31 -8.43 -3.02
C ASP A 101 16.18 -9.70 -2.19
N THR A 102 16.24 -9.58 -0.86
CA THR A 102 15.96 -10.69 0.04
C THR A 102 14.45 -10.82 0.24
N THR A 103 13.88 -11.89 -0.30
CA THR A 103 12.52 -12.32 0.01
C THR A 103 12.41 -12.41 1.55
N PRO A 104 11.43 -11.74 2.19
CA PRO A 104 11.39 -11.66 3.65
C PRO A 104 11.32 -13.06 4.27
N PRO A 105 12.08 -13.37 5.33
CA PRO A 105 12.04 -14.69 5.96
C PRO A 105 10.62 -15.00 6.44
N GLY A 106 10.02 -16.08 5.92
CA GLY A 106 8.66 -16.51 6.24
C GLY A 106 7.71 -16.69 5.05
N VAL A 107 8.13 -16.42 3.80
CA VAL A 107 7.29 -16.69 2.61
C VAL A 107 7.35 -18.15 2.14
N ASP A 108 8.37 -18.92 2.54
CA ASP A 108 8.50 -20.35 2.20
C ASP A 108 7.43 -21.23 2.88
N GLU A 109 6.74 -20.73 3.91
CA GLU A 109 5.71 -21.51 4.62
C GLU A 109 4.31 -21.39 3.96
N ALA A 110 4.10 -20.43 3.05
CA ALA A 110 2.81 -20.18 2.41
C ALA A 110 2.67 -20.79 1.00
N VAL A 111 3.71 -21.45 0.50
CA VAL A 111 3.71 -22.16 -0.79
C VAL A 111 3.82 -23.66 -0.54
N ALA A 112 2.75 -24.25 0.00
CA ALA A 112 2.48 -25.68 -0.02
C ALA A 112 0.98 -25.91 -0.25
#